data_AF-A0A1C0ZTV7-F1
#
_entry.id   AF-A0A1C0ZTV7-F1
#
_cell.length_a   1.000
_cell.length_b   1.000
_cell.length_c   1.000
_cell.angle_alpha   90.00
_cell.angle_beta   90.00
_cell.angle_gamma   90.00
#
_symmetry.space_group_name_H-M   'P 1'
#
loop_
_entity.id
_entity.type
_entity.pdbx_description
1 polymer ?
#
loop_
_entity_poly.entity_id
_entity_poly.type
_entity_poly.pdbx_seq_one_letter_code
_entity_poly.pdbx_strand_id
1 'polypeptide(L)'
;MTLSILFALNMLLLWCIDIFTFKPIAHEGTSGNGNLGLIFDILIIPFYICLLVLGGVSLYRMVPTHWITTRHLVVVSIMFGAILVLTITGEVKLYQAQMMSFGGDATNPDSIIYRYGALNQYSNTVFFNGYTFVMGVCLTLWAACLFRYMK
;
A
#
# COMPACT_ATOMS: atom_id res chain seq x y z
N MET A 1 22.50 3.38 0.32
CA MET A 1 22.21 4.27 -0.82
C MET A 1 21.09 3.72 -1.70
N THR A 2 21.19 2.50 -2.24
CA THR A 2 20.18 1.91 -3.14
C THR A 2 18.77 1.79 -2.54
N LEU A 3 18.64 1.30 -1.30
CA LEU A 3 17.32 1.17 -0.62
C LEU A 3 16.65 2.51 -0.37
N SER A 4 17.42 3.53 0.03
CA SER A 4 16.90 4.88 0.28
C SER A 4 16.38 5.52 -1.01
N ILE A 5 17.06 5.30 -2.13
CA ILE A 5 16.62 5.75 -3.46
C ILE A 5 15.33 5.03 -3.86
N LEU A 6 15.26 3.70 -3.70
CA LEU A 6 14.04 2.93 -3.98
C LEU A 6 12.87 3.37 -3.12
N PHE A 7 13.11 3.65 -1.83
CA PHE A 7 12.08 4.17 -0.94
C PHE A 7 11.57 5.53 -1.40
N ALA A 8 12.47 6.47 -1.70
CA ALA A 8 12.10 7.80 -2.20
C ALA A 8 11.34 7.73 -3.53
N LEU A 9 11.76 6.84 -4.45
CA LEU A 9 11.07 6.62 -5.71
C LEU A 9 9.66 6.07 -5.51
N ASN A 10 9.47 5.10 -4.61
CA ASN A 10 8.13 4.60 -4.29
C ASN A 10 7.24 5.67 -3.66
N MET A 11 7.78 6.51 -2.77
CA MET A 11 7.04 7.64 -2.19
C MET A 11 6.61 8.63 -3.28
N LEU A 12 7.49 8.94 -4.22
CA LEU A 12 7.19 9.81 -5.36
C LEU A 12 6.09 9.19 -6.24
N LEU A 13 6.16 7.89 -6.53
CA LEU A 13 5.16 7.20 -7.35
C LEU A 13 3.80 7.13 -6.65
N LEU A 14 3.75 6.87 -5.34
CA LEU A 14 2.51 6.94 -4.55
C LEU A 14 1.88 8.33 -4.63
N TRP A 15 2.71 9.37 -4.49
CA TRP A 15 2.26 10.74 -4.59
C TRP A 15 1.73 11.08 -5.99
N CYS A 16 2.38 10.60 -7.05
CA CYS A 16 1.86 10.70 -8.41
C CYS A 16 0.51 9.99 -8.54
N ILE A 17 0.34 8.78 -7.99
CA ILE A 17 -0.96 8.09 -8.04
C ILE A 17 -2.06 8.93 -7.39
N ASP A 18 -1.82 9.55 -6.24
CA ASP A 18 -2.81 10.41 -5.57
C ASP A 18 -3.19 11.65 -6.41
N ILE A 19 -2.21 12.26 -7.09
CA ILE A 19 -2.45 13.44 -7.95
C ILE A 19 -3.19 13.07 -9.24
N PHE A 20 -2.83 11.95 -9.86
CA PHE A 20 -3.34 11.55 -11.16
C PHE A 20 -4.58 10.64 -11.08
N THR A 21 -5.04 10.31 -9.87
CA THR A 21 -6.33 9.64 -9.64
C THR A 21 -7.43 10.68 -9.53
N PHE A 22 -8.51 10.49 -10.28
CA PHE A 22 -9.62 11.42 -10.28
C PHE A 22 -10.40 11.33 -8.97
N LYS A 23 -10.62 12.48 -8.34
CA LYS A 23 -11.51 12.60 -7.19
C LYS A 23 -12.93 12.76 -7.73
N PRO A 24 -13.88 11.85 -7.41
CA PRO A 24 -15.25 11.98 -7.86
C PRO A 24 -15.84 13.28 -7.30
N ILE A 25 -16.42 14.11 -8.16
CA ILE A 25 -17.22 15.26 -7.74
C ILE A 25 -18.68 14.83 -7.89
N ALA A 26 -19.41 14.82 -6.78
CA ALA A 26 -20.82 14.48 -6.79
C ALA A 26 -21.56 15.40 -7.78
N HIS A 27 -22.32 14.79 -8.70
CA HIS A 27 -23.09 15.46 -9.75
C HIS A 27 -22.32 16.02 -10.96
N GLU A 28 -21.01 15.78 -11.07
CA GLU A 28 -20.27 16.03 -12.31
C GLU A 28 -20.14 14.75 -13.14
N GLY A 29 -20.23 14.88 -14.47
CA GLY A 29 -20.14 13.74 -15.39
C GLY A 29 -18.81 13.00 -15.29
N THR A 30 -18.81 11.72 -15.68
CA THR A 30 -17.58 10.90 -15.71
C THR A 30 -16.56 11.48 -16.69
N SER A 31 -15.34 11.77 -16.22
CA SER A 31 -14.24 12.24 -17.06
C SER A 31 -13.90 11.20 -18.13
N GLY A 32 -13.91 11.63 -19.40
CA GLY A 32 -13.53 10.82 -20.56
C GLY A 32 -12.03 10.82 -20.87
N ASN A 33 -11.19 11.47 -20.04
CA ASN A 33 -9.75 11.61 -20.28
C ASN A 33 -8.93 10.33 -19.92
N GLY A 34 -9.58 9.26 -19.47
CA GLY A 34 -8.94 7.97 -19.15
C GLY A 34 -8.23 7.93 -17.78
N ASN A 35 -7.65 6.79 -17.43
CA ASN A 35 -7.01 6.56 -16.13
C ASN A 35 -5.49 6.83 -16.19
N LEU A 36 -5.07 8.10 -16.04
CA LEU A 36 -3.65 8.46 -15.97
C LEU A 36 -2.95 7.85 -14.74
N GLY A 37 -3.66 7.68 -13.63
CA GLY A 37 -3.15 7.00 -12.43
C GLY A 37 -2.66 5.57 -12.73
N LEU A 38 -3.29 4.86 -13.66
CA LEU A 38 -2.92 3.50 -14.03
C LEU A 38 -1.47 3.38 -14.54
N ILE A 39 -0.96 4.42 -15.20
CA ILE A 39 0.44 4.45 -15.65
C ILE A 39 1.37 4.35 -14.43
N PHE A 40 1.06 5.10 -13.37
CA PHE A 40 1.83 5.09 -12.14
C PHE A 40 1.59 3.81 -11.32
N ASP A 41 0.38 3.22 -11.36
CA ASP A 41 0.11 1.92 -10.75
C ASP A 41 0.98 0.81 -11.36
N ILE A 42 1.10 0.78 -12.70
CA ILE A 42 1.96 -0.19 -13.39
C ILE A 42 3.43 0.03 -13.05
N LEU A 43 3.86 1.29 -12.90
CA LEU A 43 5.24 1.61 -12.56
C LEU A 43 5.56 1.30 -11.09
N ILE A 44 4.67 1.58 -10.15
CA ILE A 44 4.96 1.38 -8.72
C ILE A 44 5.12 -0.08 -8.37
N ILE A 45 4.35 -1.00 -8.97
CA ILE A 45 4.37 -2.43 -8.66
C ILE A 45 5.79 -3.02 -8.68
N PRO A 46 6.57 -2.96 -9.78
CA PRO A 46 7.92 -3.54 -9.82
C PRO A 46 8.89 -2.85 -8.85
N PHE A 47 8.82 -1.52 -8.70
CA PHE A 47 9.69 -0.80 -7.75
C PHE A 47 9.35 -1.12 -6.29
N TYR A 48 8.07 -1.32 -5.99
CA TYR A 48 7.62 -1.70 -4.67
C TYR A 48 8.05 -3.12 -4.33
N ILE A 49 7.86 -4.07 -5.25
CA ILE A 49 8.37 -5.45 -5.09
C ILE A 49 9.89 -5.44 -4.86
N CYS A 50 10.64 -4.66 -5.65
CA CYS A 50 12.09 -4.53 -5.46
C CYS A 50 12.43 -3.97 -4.08
N LEU A 51 11.71 -2.95 -3.60
CA LEU A 51 11.90 -2.39 -2.27
C LEU A 51 11.65 -3.44 -1.17
N LEU A 52 10.56 -4.20 -1.27
CA LEU A 52 10.22 -5.24 -0.31
C LEU A 52 11.29 -6.34 -0.28
N VAL A 53 11.62 -6.91 -1.44
CA VAL A 53 12.61 -8.00 -1.53
C VAL A 53 13.98 -7.54 -1.03
N LEU A 54 14.49 -6.42 -1.52
CA LEU A 54 15.81 -5.93 -1.12
C LEU A 54 15.81 -5.50 0.35
N GLY A 55 14.76 -4.84 0.83
CA GLY A 55 14.63 -4.44 2.22
C GLY A 55 14.62 -5.63 3.18
N GLY A 56 13.82 -6.65 2.88
CA GLY A 56 13.76 -7.88 3.66
C GLY A 56 15.09 -8.65 3.66
N VAL A 57 15.71 -8.82 2.49
CA VAL A 57 17.02 -9.50 2.36
C VAL A 57 18.11 -8.73 3.08
N SER A 58 18.15 -7.40 2.96
CA SER A 58 19.12 -6.56 3.66
C SER A 58 18.96 -6.69 5.17
N LEU A 59 17.74 -6.60 5.70
CA LEU A 59 17.51 -6.76 7.14
C LEU A 59 17.93 -8.14 7.63
N TYR A 60 17.52 -9.19 6.93
CA TYR A 60 17.86 -10.58 7.27
C TYR A 60 19.39 -10.81 7.30
N ARG A 61 20.15 -10.18 6.39
CA ARG A 61 21.62 -10.29 6.34
C ARG A 61 22.32 -9.43 7.39
N MET A 62 21.78 -8.26 7.70
CA MET A 62 22.40 -7.30 8.62
C MET A 62 22.25 -7.71 10.09
N VAL A 63 21.12 -8.33 10.46
CA VAL A 63 20.88 -8.72 11.85
C VAL A 63 21.62 -10.03 12.14
N PRO A 64 22.53 -10.11 13.12
CA PRO A 64 23.13 -11.36 13.55
C PRO A 64 22.11 -12.29 14.23
N THR A 65 22.18 -13.60 14.02
CA THR A 65 21.23 -14.57 14.64
C THR A 65 21.16 -14.40 16.15
N HIS A 66 22.30 -14.30 16.83
CA HIS A 66 22.39 -14.20 18.28
C HIS A 66 21.81 -12.88 18.86
N TRP A 67 21.48 -11.89 18.03
CA TRP A 67 20.87 -10.64 18.47
C TRP A 67 19.37 -10.76 18.68
N ILE A 68 18.70 -11.67 17.96
CA ILE A 68 17.25 -11.84 18.09
C ILE A 68 16.98 -12.90 19.16
N THR A 69 16.71 -12.44 20.38
CA THR A 69 16.17 -13.32 21.42
C THR A 69 14.65 -13.40 21.32
N THR A 70 14.03 -14.38 21.99
CA THR A 70 12.56 -14.50 22.06
C THR A 70 11.90 -13.22 22.54
N ARG A 71 12.52 -12.51 23.50
CA ARG A 71 12.00 -11.22 23.99
C ARG A 71 12.00 -10.16 22.90
N HIS A 72 13.06 -10.06 22.11
CA HIS A 72 13.12 -9.14 20.97
C HIS A 72 12.05 -9.48 19.94
N LEU A 73 11.88 -10.75 19.60
CA LEU A 73 10.87 -11.18 18.64
C LEU A 73 9.44 -10.84 19.12
N VAL A 74 9.14 -11.05 20.40
CA VAL A 74 7.84 -10.68 20.99
C VAL A 74 7.60 -9.17 20.88
N VAL A 75 8.58 -8.35 21.28
CA VAL A 75 8.47 -6.88 21.21
C VAL A 75 8.27 -6.41 19.77
N VAL A 76 9.09 -6.91 18.84
CA VAL A 76 9.01 -6.59 17.41
C VAL A 76 7.66 -7.01 16.83
N SER A 77 7.14 -8.18 17.21
CA SER A 77 5.84 -8.67 16.76
C SER A 77 4.68 -7.83 17.29
N ILE A 78 4.73 -7.38 18.55
CA ILE A 78 3.73 -6.48 19.12
C ILE A 78 3.77 -5.13 18.39
N MET A 79 4.96 -4.58 18.15
CA MET A 79 5.12 -3.31 17.44
C MET A 79 4.57 -3.37 16.02
N PHE A 80 4.99 -4.36 15.23
CA PHE A 80 4.50 -4.53 13.86
C PHE A 80 3.00 -4.88 13.83
N GLY A 81 2.52 -5.68 14.77
CA GLY A 81 1.09 -5.97 14.94
C GLY A 81 0.27 -4.71 15.20
N ALA A 82 0.73 -3.81 16.08
CA ALA A 82 0.08 -2.53 16.33
C ALA A 82 0.04 -1.64 15.08
N ILE A 83 1.15 -1.58 14.33
CA ILE A 83 1.22 -0.83 13.06
C ILE A 83 0.20 -1.41 12.06
N LEU A 84 0.13 -2.74 11.92
CA LEU A 84 -0.82 -3.39 11.02
C LEU A 84 -2.26 -3.09 11.39
N VAL A 85 -2.61 -3.15 12.67
CA VAL A 85 -3.97 -2.80 13.13
C VAL A 85 -4.31 -1.36 12.77
N LEU A 86 -3.39 -0.42 12.97
CA LEU A 86 -3.58 0.98 12.62
C LEU A 86 -3.75 1.17 11.11
N THR A 87 -2.91 0.56 10.28
CA THR A 87 -3.00 0.70 8.83
C THR A 87 -4.22 0.01 8.24
N ILE A 88 -4.59 -1.17 8.72
CA ILE A 88 -5.83 -1.86 8.30
C ILE A 88 -7.05 -1.00 8.66
N THR A 89 -7.09 -0.45 9.88
CA THR A 89 -8.20 0.40 10.30
C THR A 89 -8.27 1.68 9.44
N GLY A 90 -7.12 2.28 9.12
CA GLY A 90 -7.04 3.42 8.21
C GLY A 90 -7.54 3.09 6.81
N GLU A 91 -7.10 1.95 6.26
CA GLU A 91 -7.50 1.46 4.94
C GLU A 91 -9.00 1.20 4.85
N VAL A 92 -9.59 0.53 5.86
CA VAL A 92 -11.04 0.28 5.91
C VAL A 92 -11.82 1.60 5.92
N LYS A 93 -11.36 2.60 6.68
CA LYS A 93 -12.01 3.92 6.72
C LYS A 93 -11.89 4.65 5.39
N LEU A 94 -10.71 4.59 4.75
CA LEU A 94 -10.49 5.19 3.44
C LEU A 94 -11.41 4.55 2.38
N TYR A 95 -11.45 3.22 2.35
CA TYR A 95 -12.32 2.46 1.47
C TYR A 95 -13.79 2.83 1.67
N GLN A 96 -14.28 2.84 2.91
CA GLN A 96 -15.65 3.22 3.23
C GLN A 96 -15.98 4.66 2.81
N ALA A 97 -15.07 5.61 3.07
CA ALA A 97 -15.24 6.99 2.66
C ALA A 97 -15.36 7.14 1.14
N GLN A 98 -14.56 6.38 0.38
CA GLN A 98 -14.64 6.37 -1.07
C GLN A 98 -15.91 5.67 -1.59
N MET A 99 -16.31 4.53 -1.03
CA MET A 99 -17.56 3.87 -1.44
C MET A 99 -18.77 4.78 -1.19
N MET A 100 -18.76 5.54 -0.09
CA MET A 100 -19.79 6.56 0.16
C MET A 100 -19.75 7.69 -0.87
N SER A 101 -18.57 8.17 -1.26
CA SER A 101 -18.46 9.24 -2.28
C SER A 101 -18.86 8.78 -3.68
N PHE A 102 -18.74 7.48 -3.98
CA PHE A 102 -19.20 6.89 -5.24
C PHE A 102 -20.70 6.61 -5.28
N GLY A 103 -21.41 6.62 -4.14
CA GLY A 103 -22.80 6.16 -4.05
C GLY A 103 -22.95 4.64 -3.97
N GLY A 104 -21.87 3.91 -3.66
CA GLY A 104 -21.83 2.45 -3.60
C GLY A 104 -20.69 1.86 -4.44
N ASP A 105 -20.58 0.54 -4.43
CA ASP A 105 -19.58 -0.18 -5.22
C ASP A 105 -19.97 -0.29 -6.71
N ALA A 106 -19.10 -0.92 -7.51
CA ALA A 106 -19.30 -1.09 -8.95
C ALA A 106 -20.49 -2.00 -9.34
N THR A 107 -21.14 -2.65 -8.38
CA THR A 107 -22.34 -3.47 -8.60
C THR A 107 -23.63 -2.68 -8.40
N ASN A 108 -23.58 -1.55 -7.70
CA ASN A 108 -24.72 -0.67 -7.49
C ASN A 108 -25.00 0.17 -8.75
N PRO A 109 -26.19 0.07 -9.39
CA PRO A 109 -26.57 0.91 -10.53
C PRO A 109 -26.52 2.41 -10.27
N ASP A 110 -26.67 2.82 -9.00
CA ASP A 110 -26.65 4.22 -8.59
C ASP A 110 -25.21 4.74 -8.34
N SER A 111 -24.20 3.87 -8.45
CA SER A 111 -22.80 4.25 -8.24
C SER A 111 -22.18 4.90 -9.46
N ILE A 112 -21.36 5.93 -9.24
CA ILE A 112 -20.54 6.60 -10.27
C ILE A 112 -19.58 5.60 -10.94
N ILE A 113 -19.17 4.55 -10.21
CA ILE A 113 -18.29 3.50 -10.71
C ILE A 113 -19.04 2.25 -11.15
N TYR A 114 -20.35 2.33 -11.41
CA TYR A 114 -21.14 1.19 -11.88
C TYR A 114 -20.52 0.57 -13.15
N ARG A 115 -20.34 -0.76 -13.14
CA ARG A 115 -19.71 -1.57 -14.21
C ARG A 115 -18.22 -1.30 -14.47
N TYR A 116 -17.57 -0.40 -13.73
CA TYR A 116 -16.12 -0.29 -13.79
C TYR A 116 -15.45 -1.50 -13.10
N GLY A 117 -14.24 -1.81 -13.54
CA GLY A 117 -13.37 -2.73 -12.80
C GLY A 117 -12.99 -2.18 -11.44
N ALA A 118 -12.52 -3.07 -10.55
CA ALA A 118 -12.11 -2.68 -9.20
C ALA A 118 -11.01 -1.61 -9.22
N LEU A 119 -9.99 -1.77 -10.08
CA LEU A 119 -9.01 -0.75 -10.43
C LEU A 119 -9.52 0.10 -11.59
N ASN A 120 -9.82 1.36 -11.31
CA ASN A 120 -10.31 2.33 -12.28
C ASN A 120 -9.86 3.75 -11.92
N GLN A 121 -10.19 4.71 -12.78
CA GLN A 121 -9.72 6.10 -12.68
C GLN A 121 -10.05 6.83 -11.37
N TYR A 122 -10.99 6.30 -10.58
CA TYR A 122 -11.42 6.86 -9.30
C TYR A 122 -10.88 6.09 -8.09
N SER A 123 -10.55 4.80 -8.26
CA SER A 123 -10.27 3.88 -7.15
C SER A 123 -8.80 3.52 -6.98
N ASN A 124 -7.87 4.01 -7.83
CA ASN A 124 -6.46 3.63 -7.72
C ASN A 124 -5.88 3.89 -6.31
N THR A 125 -6.29 5.00 -5.67
CA THR A 125 -5.87 5.37 -4.31
C THR A 125 -6.41 4.47 -3.21
N VAL A 126 -7.40 3.60 -3.47
CA VAL A 126 -7.73 2.50 -2.56
C VAL A 126 -6.62 1.45 -2.57
N PHE A 127 -6.11 1.10 -3.75
CA PHE A 127 -5.15 0.01 -3.89
C PHE A 127 -3.73 0.47 -3.56
N PHE A 128 -3.37 1.68 -3.98
CA PHE A 128 -2.04 2.25 -3.81
C PHE A 128 -2.12 3.53 -2.97
N ASN A 129 -1.87 3.38 -1.67
CA ASN A 129 -1.80 4.49 -0.74
C ASN A 129 -0.80 4.23 0.39
N GLY A 130 -0.70 5.17 1.33
CA GLY A 130 0.21 5.07 2.46
C GLY A 130 -0.07 3.87 3.38
N TYR A 131 -1.33 3.49 3.59
CA TYR A 131 -1.68 2.33 4.42
C TYR A 131 -1.24 1.03 3.75
N THR A 132 -1.57 0.81 2.48
CA THR A 132 -1.18 -0.42 1.76
C THR A 132 0.34 -0.51 1.62
N PHE A 133 1.02 0.61 1.38
CA PHE A 133 2.48 0.69 1.35
C PHE A 133 3.11 0.29 2.69
N VAL A 134 2.65 0.87 3.80
CA VAL A 134 3.19 0.57 5.13
C VAL A 134 2.89 -0.87 5.54
N MET A 135 1.72 -1.42 5.18
CA MET A 135 1.37 -2.82 5.43
C MET A 135 2.39 -3.78 4.82
N GLY A 136 2.69 -3.64 3.53
CA GLY A 136 3.63 -4.56 2.87
C GLY A 136 5.07 -4.42 3.40
N VAL A 137 5.52 -3.19 3.71
CA VAL A 137 6.85 -2.98 4.34
C VAL A 137 6.89 -3.60 5.73
N CYS A 138 5.87 -3.37 6.55
CA CYS A 138 5.73 -3.91 7.89
C CYS A 138 5.80 -5.44 7.91
N LEU A 139 4.97 -6.10 7.08
CA LEU A 139 4.96 -7.56 6.94
C LEU A 139 6.31 -8.11 6.48
N THR A 140 6.95 -7.45 5.52
CA THR A 140 8.24 -7.88 4.98
C THR A 140 9.36 -7.82 6.02
N LEU A 141 9.44 -6.73 6.79
CA LEU A 141 10.45 -6.59 7.83
C LEU A 141 10.20 -7.54 8.99
N TRP A 142 8.93 -7.72 9.40
CA TRP A 142 8.57 -8.69 10.42
C TRP A 142 8.93 -10.12 10.00
N ALA A 143 8.61 -10.52 8.76
CA ALA A 143 8.95 -11.83 8.24
C ALA A 143 10.47 -12.05 8.20
N ALA A 144 11.25 -11.04 7.81
CA ALA A 144 12.71 -11.11 7.83
C ALA A 144 13.26 -11.34 9.25
N CYS A 145 12.72 -10.66 10.27
CA CYS A 145 13.06 -10.91 11.67
C CYS A 145 12.69 -12.33 12.13
N LEU A 146 11.50 -12.81 11.75
CA LEU A 146 11.03 -14.15 12.09
C LEU A 146 11.93 -15.23 11.47
N PHE A 147 12.21 -15.14 10.16
CA PHE A 147 13.10 -16.09 9.48
C PHE A 147 14.52 -16.05 10.03
N ARG A 148 14.98 -14.89 10.51
CA ARG A 148 16.29 -14.78 11.13
C ARG A 148 16.35 -15.42 12.51
N TYR A 149 15.27 -15.36 13.29
CA TYR A 149 15.15 -16.03 14.59
C TYR A 149 15.11 -17.56 14.45
N MET A 150 14.51 -18.08 13.38
CA MET A 150 14.35 -19.52 13.15
C MET A 150 15.63 -20.25 12.72
N LYS A 151 16.70 -19.53 12.37
CA LYS A 151 18.01 -20.10 11.99
C LYS A 151 19.03 -19.87 13.07
#